data_AF-A0A7W1SNY3-F1
#
_entry.id   AF-A0A7W1SNY3-F1
#
_cell.length_a   1.000
_cell.length_b   1.000
_cell.length_c   1.000
_cell.angle_alpha   90.00
_cell.angle_beta   90.00
_cell.angle_gamma   90.00
#
_symmetry.space_group_name_H-M   'P 1'
#
loop_
_entity.id
_entity.type
_entity.pdbx_description
1 polymer ?
#
loop_
_entity_poly.entity_id
_entity_poly.type
_entity_poly.pdbx_seq_one_letter_code
_entity_poly.pdbx_strand_id
1 'polypeptide(L)'
;RLGFAHEKGNYLQFKKNKTEDGSRPSKALCAMDLWNNKEGIKIGKANKNASKAMIEQKVIEAIKNGTLRIVKMDENSRFLDCDGNIISIEALKEWDPPKCLIKSNGF
;
A
#
# COMPACT_ATOMS: atom_id res chain seq x y z
N ARG A 1 -0.96 5.48 -18.38
CA ARG A 1 -1.59 4.13 -18.28
C ARG A 1 -0.58 3.12 -17.68
N LEU A 2 -0.06 3.36 -16.46
CA LEU A 2 0.90 2.45 -15.78
C LEU A 2 0.22 1.58 -14.71
N GLY A 3 -0.69 2.14 -13.90
CA GLY A 3 -1.36 1.40 -12.82
C GLY A 3 -2.13 0.15 -13.28
N PHE A 4 -2.84 0.23 -14.40
CA PHE A 4 -3.62 -0.90 -14.94
C PHE A 4 -2.74 -2.06 -15.46
N ALA A 5 -1.54 -1.73 -15.99
CA ALA A 5 -0.58 -2.74 -16.43
C ALA A 5 0.12 -3.40 -15.22
N HIS A 6 0.41 -2.62 -14.17
CA HIS A 6 0.88 -3.12 -12.89
C HIS A 6 -0.15 -4.05 -12.23
N GLU A 7 -1.45 -3.69 -12.19
CA GLU A 7 -2.50 -4.57 -11.64
C GLU A 7 -2.61 -5.91 -12.38
N LYS A 8 -2.52 -5.89 -13.72
CA LYS A 8 -2.51 -7.12 -14.52
C LYS A 8 -1.24 -7.95 -14.25
N GLY A 9 -0.10 -7.30 -14.03
CA GLY A 9 1.16 -7.92 -13.61
C GLY A 9 1.05 -8.59 -12.24
N ASN A 10 0.49 -7.88 -11.25
CA ASN A 10 0.33 -8.35 -9.87
C ASN A 10 -0.62 -9.55 -9.80
N TYR A 11 -1.72 -9.54 -10.57
CA TYR A 11 -2.61 -10.71 -10.69
C TYR A 11 -1.91 -11.92 -11.33
N LEU A 12 -1.07 -11.69 -12.34
CA LEU A 12 -0.27 -12.75 -12.95
C LEU A 12 0.84 -13.27 -12.02
N GLN A 13 1.45 -12.42 -11.20
CA GLN A 13 2.42 -12.81 -10.17
C GLN A 13 1.77 -13.62 -9.04
N PHE A 14 0.58 -13.20 -8.59
CA PHE A 14 -0.23 -13.94 -7.63
C PHE A 14 -0.54 -15.37 -8.13
N LYS A 15 -0.92 -15.51 -9.42
CA LYS A 15 -1.13 -16.83 -10.05
C LYS A 15 0.14 -17.67 -10.14
N LYS A 16 1.31 -17.05 -10.16
CA LYS A 16 2.62 -17.72 -10.22
C LYS A 16 3.22 -18.02 -8.84
N ASN A 17 2.48 -17.79 -7.74
CA ASN A 17 2.97 -17.93 -6.37
C ASN A 17 4.27 -17.15 -6.09
N LYS A 18 4.53 -16.06 -6.81
CA LYS A 18 5.69 -15.20 -6.55
C LYS A 18 5.32 -14.14 -5.52
N THR A 19 6.24 -13.88 -4.58
CA THR A 19 6.11 -12.82 -3.58
C THR A 19 6.61 -11.48 -4.13
N GLU A 20 6.07 -10.39 -3.62
CA GLU A 20 6.53 -9.01 -3.82
C GLU A 20 6.86 -8.46 -2.44
N ASP A 21 8.12 -8.05 -2.22
CA ASP A 21 8.64 -7.56 -0.93
C ASP A 21 8.32 -8.46 0.28
N GLY A 22 8.36 -9.78 0.08
CA GLY A 22 8.11 -10.78 1.13
C GLY A 22 6.62 -11.05 1.41
N SER A 23 5.70 -10.34 0.76
CA SER A 23 4.25 -10.57 0.88
C SER A 23 3.65 -11.08 -0.43
N ARG A 24 2.57 -11.85 -0.36
CA ARG A 24 1.85 -12.26 -1.56
C ARG A 24 1.06 -11.06 -2.10
N PRO A 25 1.17 -10.72 -3.40
CA PRO A 25 0.39 -9.65 -4.00
C PRO A 25 -1.09 -9.87 -3.71
N SER A 26 -1.78 -8.82 -3.27
CA SER A 26 -3.22 -8.86 -2.98
C SER A 26 -3.90 -7.59 -3.46
N LYS A 27 -5.21 -7.65 -3.70
CA LYS A 27 -5.99 -6.51 -4.19
C LYS A 27 -5.84 -5.27 -3.31
N ALA A 28 -5.84 -5.44 -1.98
CA ALA A 28 -5.65 -4.34 -1.04
C ALA A 28 -4.26 -3.66 -1.17
N LEU A 29 -3.20 -4.45 -1.35
CA LEU A 29 -1.85 -3.92 -1.58
C LEU A 29 -1.76 -3.19 -2.93
N CYS A 30 -2.36 -3.74 -3.99
CA CYS A 30 -2.42 -3.06 -5.29
C CYS A 30 -3.16 -1.71 -5.19
N ALA A 31 -4.27 -1.67 -4.44
CA ALA A 31 -5.02 -0.44 -4.20
C ALA A 31 -4.22 0.59 -3.39
N MET A 32 -3.47 0.13 -2.38
CA MET A 32 -2.53 0.96 -1.61
C MET A 32 -1.48 1.59 -2.51
N ASP A 33 -0.81 0.78 -3.33
CA ASP A 33 0.26 1.24 -4.22
C ASP A 33 -0.27 2.23 -5.25
N LEU A 34 -1.42 1.94 -5.86
CA LEU A 34 -2.04 2.85 -6.81
C LEU A 34 -2.35 4.21 -6.19
N TRP A 35 -2.88 4.22 -4.96
CA TRP A 35 -3.14 5.44 -4.21
C TRP A 35 -1.85 6.19 -3.89
N ASN A 36 -0.89 5.51 -3.26
CA ASN A 36 0.35 6.13 -2.80
C ASN A 36 1.21 6.63 -3.98
N ASN A 37 1.24 5.92 -5.11
CA ASN A 37 1.89 6.38 -6.33
C ASN A 37 1.23 7.64 -6.89
N LYS A 38 -0.11 7.72 -6.86
CA LYS A 38 -0.83 8.92 -7.30
C LYS A 38 -0.50 10.12 -6.42
N GLU A 39 -0.46 9.97 -5.11
CA GLU A 39 -0.09 11.03 -4.18
C GLU A 39 1.40 11.41 -4.33
N GLY A 40 2.29 10.44 -4.48
CA GLY A 40 3.72 10.68 -4.75
C GLY A 40 3.96 11.48 -6.02
N ILE A 41 3.25 11.18 -7.11
CA ILE A 41 3.29 11.96 -8.35
C ILE A 41 2.84 13.41 -8.12
N LYS A 42 1.79 13.63 -7.31
CA LYS A 42 1.34 15.00 -6.97
C LYS A 42 2.41 15.77 -6.20
N ILE A 43 3.00 15.14 -5.17
CA ILE A 43 4.08 15.73 -4.37
C ILE A 43 5.26 16.11 -5.28
N GLY A 44 5.72 15.20 -6.13
CA GLY A 44 6.82 15.46 -7.06
C GLY A 44 6.49 16.56 -8.08
N LYS A 45 5.28 16.57 -8.64
CA LYS A 45 4.84 17.61 -9.59
C LYS A 45 4.72 18.99 -8.97
N ALA A 46 4.30 19.09 -7.71
CA ALA A 46 4.19 20.35 -6.99
C ALA A 46 5.56 20.92 -6.58
N ASN A 47 6.59 20.06 -6.50
CA ASN A 47 7.91 20.40 -5.95
C ASN A 47 9.06 20.07 -6.92
N LYS A 48 8.88 20.30 -8.23
CA LYS A 48 9.83 19.85 -9.28
C LYS A 48 11.29 20.28 -9.09
N ASN A 49 11.52 21.45 -8.50
CA ASN A 49 12.84 22.03 -8.29
C ASN A 49 13.30 21.93 -6.83
N ALA A 50 12.54 21.24 -5.98
CA ALA A 50 12.88 21.09 -4.58
C ALA A 50 14.07 20.15 -4.42
N SER A 51 14.85 20.37 -3.37
CA SER A 51 15.92 19.45 -3.00
C SER A 51 15.34 18.10 -2.56
N LYS A 52 16.16 17.04 -2.62
CA LYS A 52 15.79 15.72 -2.11
C LYS A 52 15.26 15.78 -0.67
N ALA A 53 15.94 16.52 0.21
CA ALA A 53 15.54 16.67 1.61
C ALA A 53 14.16 17.31 1.78
N MET A 54 13.81 18.30 0.95
CA MET A 54 12.47 18.90 0.96
C MET A 54 11.40 17.89 0.49
N ILE A 55 11.70 17.09 -0.55
CA ILE A 55 10.78 16.04 -0.99
C ILE A 55 10.57 15.00 0.11
N GLU A 56 11.61 14.55 0.78
CA GLU A 56 11.53 13.62 1.92
C GLU A 56 10.65 14.19 3.03
N GLN A 57 10.84 15.47 3.41
CA GLN A 57 9.98 16.14 4.37
C GLN A 57 8.51 16.18 3.92
N LYS A 58 8.24 16.48 2.65
CA LYS A 58 6.85 16.49 2.12
C LYS A 58 6.20 15.11 2.17
N VAL A 59 6.96 14.04 1.94
CA VAL A 59 6.47 12.66 2.09
C VAL A 59 6.20 12.34 3.56
N ILE A 60 7.10 12.71 4.47
CA ILE A 60 6.90 12.53 5.92
C ILE A 60 5.65 13.28 6.40
N GLU A 61 5.44 14.53 5.96
CA GLU A 61 4.23 15.30 6.23
C GLU A 61 2.97 14.59 5.71
N ALA A 62 3.01 14.06 4.48
CA ALA A 62 1.90 13.32 3.89
C ALA A 62 1.56 12.05 4.68
N ILE A 63 2.57 11.34 5.21
CA ILE A 63 2.38 10.18 6.10
C ILE A 63 1.69 10.63 7.39
N LYS A 64 2.24 11.64 8.08
CA LYS A 64 1.73 12.14 9.36
C LYS A 64 0.30 12.69 9.25
N ASN A 65 -0.03 13.31 8.12
CA ASN A 65 -1.37 13.87 7.87
C ASN A 65 -2.40 12.83 7.41
N GLY A 66 -2.00 11.56 7.20
CA GLY A 66 -2.92 10.52 6.74
C GLY A 66 -3.29 10.63 5.26
N THR A 67 -2.51 11.38 4.46
CA THR A 67 -2.72 11.52 3.02
C THR A 67 -2.43 10.21 2.29
N LEU A 68 -1.46 9.45 2.80
CA LEU A 68 -1.13 8.12 2.28
C LEU A 68 -1.99 7.03 2.93
N ARG A 69 -1.93 5.84 2.34
CA ARG A 69 -2.63 4.65 2.82
C ARG A 69 -1.64 3.59 3.26
N ILE A 70 -2.06 2.82 4.25
CA ILE A 70 -1.35 1.65 4.76
C ILE A 70 -2.33 0.50 4.98
N VAL A 71 -1.83 -0.74 4.96
CA VAL A 71 -2.60 -1.89 5.41
C VAL A 71 -2.54 -1.97 6.93
N LYS A 72 -3.69 -2.15 7.57
CA LYS A 72 -3.81 -2.26 9.03
C LYS A 72 -3.10 -3.53 9.52
N MET A 73 -2.25 -3.36 10.52
CA MET A 73 -1.51 -4.42 11.18
C MET A 73 -1.53 -4.19 12.69
N ASP A 74 -1.35 -5.25 13.46
CA ASP A 74 -1.08 -5.13 14.89
C ASP A 74 0.41 -4.86 15.18
N GLU A 75 0.74 -4.72 16.47
CA GLU A 75 2.10 -4.47 16.96
C GLU A 75 3.09 -5.61 16.61
N ASN A 76 2.57 -6.81 16.31
CA ASN A 76 3.36 -7.96 15.88
C ASN A 76 3.43 -8.10 14.34
N SER A 77 3.06 -7.04 13.60
CA SER A 77 3.02 -7.02 12.13
C SER A 77 2.10 -8.08 11.50
N ARG A 78 1.03 -8.49 12.21
CA ARG A 78 0.00 -9.38 11.66
C ARG A 78 -1.09 -8.54 11.01
N PHE A 79 -1.53 -8.94 9.80
CA PHE A 79 -2.57 -8.23 9.07
C PHE A 79 -3.92 -8.32 9.77
N LEU A 80 -4.62 -7.16 9.84
CA LEU A 80 -5.94 -7.04 10.43
C LEU A 80 -7.01 -6.75 9.37
N ASP A 81 -8.21 -7.25 9.61
CA ASP A 81 -9.40 -6.81 8.90
C ASP A 81 -9.88 -5.43 9.40
N CYS A 82 -10.97 -4.91 8.82
CA CYS A 82 -11.45 -3.58 9.17
C CYS A 82 -12.09 -3.50 10.55
N ASP A 83 -12.50 -4.65 11.11
CA ASP A 83 -13.02 -4.76 12.46
C ASP A 83 -11.90 -4.94 13.50
N GLY A 84 -10.65 -5.16 13.05
CA GLY A 84 -9.47 -5.32 13.90
C GLY A 84 -9.14 -6.77 14.25
N ASN A 85 -9.76 -7.75 13.61
CA ASN A 85 -9.44 -9.16 13.82
C ASN A 85 -8.22 -9.56 12.99
N ILE A 86 -7.44 -10.50 13.52
CA ILE A 86 -6.29 -11.08 12.81
C ILE A 86 -6.78 -11.93 11.64
N ILE A 87 -6.25 -11.66 10.44
CA ILE A 87 -6.55 -12.44 9.24
C ILE A 87 -5.79 -13.77 9.30
N SER A 88 -6.50 -14.87 9.12
CA SER A 88 -5.89 -16.21 9.11
C SER A 88 -4.89 -16.39 7.96
N ILE A 89 -3.92 -17.27 8.15
CA ILE A 89 -2.92 -17.61 7.13
C ILE A 89 -3.60 -18.15 5.86
N GLU A 90 -4.70 -18.89 5.99
CA GLU A 90 -5.44 -19.43 4.85
C GLU A 90 -6.10 -18.32 4.03
N ALA A 91 -6.80 -17.39 4.68
CA ALA A 91 -7.40 -16.24 4.01
C ALA A 91 -6.34 -15.38 3.31
N LEU A 92 -5.14 -15.22 3.90
CA LEU A 92 -4.03 -14.48 3.29
C LEU A 92 -3.50 -15.09 1.96
N LYS A 93 -3.85 -16.34 1.65
CA LYS A 93 -3.50 -16.98 0.36
C LYS A 93 -4.45 -16.57 -0.77
N GLU A 94 -5.61 -16.01 -0.46
CA GLU A 94 -6.57 -15.52 -1.44
C GLU A 94 -6.04 -14.28 -2.17
N TRP A 95 -6.60 -13.98 -3.35
CA TRP A 95 -6.26 -12.77 -4.09
C TRP A 95 -6.80 -11.50 -3.41
N ASP A 96 -7.98 -11.62 -2.80
CA ASP A 96 -8.69 -10.54 -2.12
C ASP A 96 -8.90 -10.89 -0.63
N PRO A 97 -7.82 -11.10 0.14
CA PRO A 97 -7.94 -11.28 1.58
C PRO A 97 -8.56 -10.03 2.20
N PRO A 98 -9.26 -10.13 3.35
CA PRO A 98 -9.97 -9.03 3.96
C PRO A 98 -9.05 -7.99 4.65
N LYS A 99 -7.89 -7.69 4.05
CA LYS A 99 -6.93 -6.68 4.51
C LYS A 99 -7.58 -5.31 4.54
N CYS A 100 -7.54 -4.64 5.69
CA CYS A 100 -8.09 -3.29 5.78
C CYS A 100 -7.08 -2.23 5.33
N LEU A 101 -7.52 -1.34 4.43
CA LEU A 101 -6.75 -0.18 4.01
C LEU A 101 -7.18 1.05 4.80
N ILE A 102 -6.26 1.60 5.60
CA ILE A 102 -6.51 2.75 6.48
C ILE A 102 -5.64 3.94 6.08
N LYS A 103 -5.92 5.11 6.65
CA LYS A 103 -5.03 6.29 6.51
C LYS A 103 -3.71 6.00 7.23
N SER A 104 -2.62 6.55 6.72
CA SER A 104 -1.28 6.39 7.30
C SER A 104 -1.10 7.01 8.70
N ASN A 105 -2.12 7.66 9.24
CA ASN A 105 -2.17 8.18 10.61
C ASN A 105 -3.31 7.59 11.45
N GLY A 106 -3.96 6.53 10.96
CA GLY A 106 -5.12 5.90 11.60
C GLY A 106 -4.78 4.63 12.38
N PHE A 107 -3.59 4.58 12.99
CA PHE A 107 -3.16 3.49 13.88
C PHE A 107 -4.05 3.41 15.12
#